data_AF-A0AAX4HMH8-F1
#
_entry.id   AF-A0AAX4HMH8-F1
#
_cell.length_a   1.000
_cell.length_b   1.000
_cell.length_c   1.000
_cell.angle_alpha   90.00
_cell.angle_beta   90.00
_cell.angle_gamma   90.00
#
_symmetry.space_group_name_H-M   'P 1'
#
loop_
_entity.id
_entity.type
_entity.pdbx_description
1 polymer ?
#
loop_
_entity_poly.entity_id
_entity_poly.type
_entity_poly.pdbx_seq_one_letter_code
_entity_poly.pdbx_strand_id
1 'polypeptide(L)'
;MLNLIYHFQTSQNQDEEFKPASYHVVYFFDDQGFIDRSMLQELSKSVPNADHQALTFLNLDDLKDFALRVSQELNAPDVQLISVQDYNIGLDGAKDLASFQSIFQKYGEKIINEAAQKKKGLFGKLFS
;
A
#
# COMPACT_ATOMS: atom_id res chain seq x y z
N MET A 1 3.05 -6.43 -9.53
CA MET A 1 3.15 -6.35 -8.05
C MET A 1 3.01 -4.89 -7.72
N LEU A 2 2.20 -4.53 -6.73
CA LEU A 2 2.07 -3.14 -6.33
C LEU A 2 2.94 -2.85 -5.10
N ASN A 3 3.34 -1.60 -4.94
CA ASN A 3 4.09 -1.10 -3.79
C ASN A 3 3.38 0.12 -3.22
N LEU A 4 3.31 0.19 -1.89
CA LEU A 4 2.69 1.28 -1.14
C LEU A 4 3.66 1.74 -0.05
N ILE A 5 3.96 3.04 -0.04
CA ILE A 5 4.69 3.70 1.04
C ILE A 5 3.70 4.55 1.83
N TYR A 6 3.66 4.36 3.14
CA TYR A 6 2.79 5.14 4.03
C TYR A 6 3.58 5.81 5.16
N HIS A 7 3.05 6.92 5.66
CA HIS A 7 3.57 7.62 6.83
C HIS A 7 2.61 7.47 8.00
N PHE A 8 3.09 6.91 9.12
CA PHE A 8 2.35 6.92 10.37
C PHE A 8 2.49 8.27 11.05
N GLN A 9 1.37 8.95 11.24
CA GLN A 9 1.28 10.24 11.91
C GLN A 9 0.76 10.00 13.33
N THR A 10 1.56 10.35 14.34
CA THR A 10 1.13 10.27 15.74
C THR A 10 0.00 11.25 16.01
N SER A 11 -0.82 10.98 17.03
CA SER A 11 -1.83 11.95 17.45
C SER A 11 -1.19 13.28 17.86
N GLN A 12 -1.86 14.37 17.53
CA GLN A 12 -1.41 15.73 17.87
C GLN A 12 -2.57 16.53 18.43
N ASN A 13 -2.28 17.31 19.47
CA ASN A 13 -3.13 18.40 19.92
C ASN A 13 -2.50 19.70 19.43
N GLN A 14 -3.07 20.29 18.39
CA GLN A 14 -2.71 21.63 17.90
C GLN A 14 -3.97 22.47 17.92
N ASP A 15 -3.87 23.70 18.45
CA ASP A 15 -4.95 24.70 18.43
C ASP A 15 -6.31 24.17 18.95
N GLU A 16 -6.28 23.42 20.06
CA GLU A 16 -7.46 22.78 20.70
C GLU A 16 -8.17 21.71 19.85
N GLU A 17 -7.64 21.36 18.68
CA GLU A 17 -8.16 20.30 17.83
C GLU A 17 -7.37 18.99 18.01
N PHE A 18 -8.05 17.95 18.49
CA PHE A 18 -7.46 16.61 18.60
C PHE A 18 -7.41 15.95 17.22
N LYS A 19 -6.21 15.68 16.74
CA LYS A 19 -5.98 14.86 15.55
C LYS A 19 -5.59 13.45 15.99
N PRO A 20 -6.41 12.41 15.69
CA PRO A 20 -6.06 11.04 16.02
C PRO A 20 -4.82 10.59 15.26
N ALA A 21 -4.18 9.53 15.75
CA ALA A 21 -3.14 8.87 14.97
C ALA A 21 -3.72 8.37 13.64
N SER A 22 -2.92 8.40 12.59
CA SER A 22 -3.38 8.06 11.25
C SER A 22 -2.26 7.58 10.33
N TYR A 23 -2.65 6.98 9.21
CA TYR A 23 -1.79 6.35 8.23
C TYR A 23 -2.03 7.03 6.88
N HIS A 24 -1.07 7.83 6.44
CA HIS A 24 -1.17 8.62 5.22
C HIS A 24 -0.44 7.92 4.07
N VAL A 25 -1.09 7.70 2.94
CA VAL A 25 -0.45 7.13 1.74
C VAL A 25 0.43 8.20 1.09
N VAL A 26 1.73 7.94 1.04
CA VAL A 26 2.71 8.83 0.40
C VAL A 26 2.84 8.50 -1.08
N TYR A 27 3.04 7.21 -1.39
CA TYR A 27 3.17 6.71 -2.75
C TYR A 27 2.46 5.37 -2.93
N PHE A 28 1.84 5.17 -4.09
CA PHE A 28 1.29 3.90 -4.53
C PHE A 28 1.67 3.71 -6.01
N PHE A 29 2.39 2.65 -6.34
CA PHE A 29 3.00 2.48 -7.66
C PHE A 29 3.22 1.02 -8.03
N ASP A 30 3.44 0.78 -9.32
CA ASP A 30 3.91 -0.48 -9.88
C ASP A 30 5.21 -0.25 -10.69
N ASP A 31 5.56 -1.20 -11.56
CA ASP A 31 6.72 -1.11 -12.45
C ASP A 31 6.53 -0.11 -13.61
N GLN A 32 5.30 0.32 -13.88
CA GLN A 32 4.96 1.31 -14.91
C GLN A 32 4.85 2.73 -14.35
N GLY A 33 4.75 2.88 -13.03
CA GLY A 33 4.82 4.16 -12.34
C GLY A 33 3.76 4.33 -11.27
N PHE A 34 3.44 5.59 -10.96
CA PHE A 34 2.43 5.91 -9.95
C PHE A 34 1.02 5.52 -10.41
N ILE A 35 0.26 4.94 -9.49
CA ILE A 35 -1.15 4.67 -9.70
C ILE A 35 -1.91 6.00 -9.69
N ASP A 36 -2.87 6.14 -10.60
CA ASP A 36 -3.65 7.37 -10.74
C ASP A 36 -4.34 7.76 -9.43
N ARG A 37 -4.12 9.01 -9.01
CA ARG A 37 -4.63 9.52 -7.74
C ARG A 37 -6.15 9.52 -7.68
N SER A 38 -6.83 9.87 -8.78
CA SER A 38 -8.30 9.93 -8.78
C SER A 38 -8.92 8.54 -8.59
N MET A 39 -8.32 7.51 -9.17
CA MET A 39 -8.70 6.11 -8.95
C MET A 39 -8.50 5.69 -7.48
N LEU A 40 -7.36 6.03 -6.88
CA LEU A 40 -7.10 5.74 -5.47
C LEU A 40 -8.13 6.41 -4.55
N GLN A 41 -8.45 7.68 -4.82
CA GLN A 41 -9.45 8.43 -4.06
C GLN A 41 -10.83 7.79 -4.19
N GLU A 42 -11.24 7.36 -5.39
CA GLU A 42 -12.51 6.68 -5.61
C GLU A 42 -12.59 5.36 -4.82
N LEU A 43 -11.56 4.51 -4.94
CA LEU A 43 -11.51 3.23 -4.21
C LEU A 43 -11.50 3.41 -2.69
N SER A 44 -10.89 4.49 -2.20
CA SER A 44 -10.84 4.81 -0.77
C SER A 44 -12.22 5.12 -0.17
N LYS A 45 -13.22 5.55 -0.98
CA LYS A 45 -14.58 5.85 -0.50
C LYS A 45 -15.31 4.65 0.10
N SER A 46 -14.83 3.44 -0.18
CA SER A 46 -15.34 2.21 0.44
C SER A 46 -14.90 2.01 1.89
N VAL A 47 -14.01 2.87 2.41
CA VAL A 47 -13.50 2.84 3.78
C VAL A 47 -14.19 3.95 4.60
N PRO A 48 -15.09 3.62 5.55
CA PRO A 48 -16.02 4.60 6.15
C PRO A 48 -15.41 5.81 6.86
N ASN A 49 -14.19 5.69 7.39
CA ASN A 49 -13.57 6.71 8.25
C ASN A 49 -12.23 7.24 7.69
N ALA A 50 -12.02 7.17 6.37
CA ALA A 50 -10.81 7.68 5.75
C ALA A 50 -11.01 9.13 5.26
N ASP A 51 -9.93 9.92 5.31
CA ASP A 51 -9.86 11.13 4.48
C ASP A 51 -9.49 10.71 3.06
N HIS A 52 -10.52 10.61 2.22
CA HIS A 52 -10.38 10.17 0.84
C HIS A 52 -9.55 11.13 -0.02
N GLN A 53 -9.56 12.43 0.27
CA GLN A 53 -8.81 13.40 -0.53
C GLN A 53 -7.31 13.30 -0.23
N ALA A 54 -6.99 13.18 1.05
CA ALA A 54 -5.62 13.01 1.53
C ALA A 54 -5.13 11.56 1.45
N LEU A 55 -6.00 10.57 1.21
CA LEU A 55 -5.68 9.14 1.32
C LEU A 55 -5.10 8.79 2.69
N THR A 56 -5.81 9.22 3.74
CA THR A 56 -5.41 9.02 5.14
C THR A 56 -6.42 8.12 5.85
N PHE A 57 -5.91 7.14 6.58
CA PHE A 57 -6.69 6.09 7.25
C PHE A 57 -6.47 6.14 8.77
N LEU A 58 -7.50 5.84 9.58
CA LEU A 58 -7.39 5.93 11.04
C LEU A 58 -6.62 4.77 11.66
N ASN A 59 -6.64 3.61 11.02
CA ASN A 59 -5.95 2.43 11.49
C ASN A 59 -5.27 1.70 10.32
N LEU A 60 -4.33 0.83 10.67
CA LEU A 60 -3.53 0.10 9.69
C LEU A 60 -4.39 -0.92 8.92
N ASP A 61 -5.41 -1.51 9.53
CA ASP A 61 -6.26 -2.50 8.89
C ASP A 61 -7.09 -1.88 7.75
N ASP A 62 -7.62 -0.66 7.95
CA ASP A 62 -8.30 0.12 6.92
C ASP A 62 -7.36 0.42 5.72
N LEU A 63 -6.10 0.76 5.99
CA LEU A 63 -5.09 0.96 4.94
C LEU A 63 -4.81 -0.35 4.19
N LYS A 64 -4.74 -1.49 4.90
CA LYS A 64 -4.53 -2.81 4.30
C LYS A 64 -5.71 -3.23 3.43
N ASP A 65 -6.93 -3.03 3.91
CA ASP A 65 -8.15 -3.29 3.16
C ASP A 65 -8.23 -2.43 1.90
N PHE A 66 -7.87 -1.14 2.01
CA PHE A 66 -7.75 -0.26 0.87
C PHE A 66 -6.72 -0.78 -0.15
N ALA A 67 -5.51 -1.12 0.30
CA ALA A 67 -4.46 -1.64 -0.57
C ALA A 67 -4.89 -2.95 -1.27
N LEU A 68 -5.57 -3.85 -0.54
CA LEU A 68 -6.14 -5.07 -1.12
C LEU A 68 -7.16 -4.75 -2.21
N ARG A 69 -8.05 -3.77 -2.00
CA ARG A 69 -9.04 -3.36 -3.02
C ARG A 69 -8.37 -2.80 -4.28
N VAL A 70 -7.34 -1.96 -4.13
CA VAL A 70 -6.56 -1.48 -5.29
C VAL A 70 -5.93 -2.65 -6.04
N SER A 71 -5.40 -3.65 -5.33
CA SER A 71 -4.85 -4.84 -5.98
C SER A 71 -5.91 -5.69 -6.70
N GLN A 72 -7.14 -5.72 -6.19
CA GLN A 72 -8.26 -6.42 -6.83
C GLN A 72 -8.70 -5.70 -8.10
N GLU A 73 -8.83 -4.37 -8.05
CA GLU A 73 -9.19 -3.53 -9.20
C GLU A 73 -8.17 -3.66 -10.33
N LEU A 74 -6.88 -3.57 -9.99
CA LEU A 74 -5.78 -3.69 -10.97
C LEU A 74 -5.41 -5.15 -11.30
N ASN A 75 -6.12 -6.13 -10.73
CA ASN A 75 -5.83 -7.56 -10.85
C ASN A 75 -4.35 -7.91 -10.54
N ALA A 76 -3.74 -7.16 -9.61
CA ALA A 76 -2.40 -7.37 -9.14
C ALA A 76 -2.38 -8.53 -8.11
N PRO A 77 -1.35 -9.39 -8.12
CA PRO A 77 -1.29 -10.58 -7.27
C PRO A 77 -1.05 -10.25 -5.78
N ASP A 78 -0.38 -9.14 -5.49
CA ASP A 78 -0.04 -8.70 -4.15
C ASP A 78 0.35 -7.21 -4.12
N VAL A 79 0.34 -6.67 -2.90
CA VAL A 79 0.85 -5.33 -2.56
C VAL A 79 1.90 -5.46 -1.47
N GLN A 80 3.04 -4.79 -1.64
CA GLN A 80 4.04 -4.61 -0.59
C GLN A 80 3.82 -3.26 0.08
N LEU A 81 3.53 -3.27 1.38
CA LEU A 81 3.33 -2.06 2.19
C LEU A 81 4.56 -1.81 3.03
N ILE A 82 5.06 -0.58 3.05
CA ILE A 82 6.19 -0.21 3.91
C ILE A 82 5.96 1.16 4.52
N SER A 83 6.31 1.31 5.79
CA SER A 83 6.28 2.64 6.43
C SER A 83 7.45 3.48 5.93
N VAL A 84 7.33 4.81 5.95
CA VAL A 84 8.46 5.71 5.66
C VAL A 84 9.64 5.44 6.59
N GLN A 85 9.38 5.10 7.85
CA GLN A 85 10.42 4.79 8.83
C GLN A 85 11.20 3.53 8.43
N ASP A 86 10.50 2.45 8.10
CA ASP A 86 11.12 1.18 7.70
C ASP A 86 11.82 1.28 6.34
N TYR A 87 11.25 2.07 5.41
CA TYR A 87 11.88 2.37 4.13
C TYR A 87 13.22 3.09 4.33
N ASN A 88 13.26 4.11 5.19
CA ASN A 88 14.49 4.85 5.49
C ASN A 88 15.55 3.95 6.16
N ILE A 89 15.15 3.09 7.10
CA ILE A 89 16.07 2.09 7.70
C ILE A 89 16.66 1.17 6.63
N GLY A 90 15.82 0.70 5.69
CA GLY A 90 16.26 -0.13 4.58
C GLY A 90 17.20 0.61 3.63
N LEU A 91 16.91 1.88 3.35
CA LEU A 91 17.70 2.75 2.48
C LEU A 91 19.09 3.01 3.06
N ASP A 92 19.17 3.37 4.34
CA ASP A 92 20.45 3.61 5.04
C ASP A 92 21.33 2.34 5.09
N GLY A 93 20.70 1.17 5.10
CA GLY A 93 21.38 -0.13 5.07
C GLY A 93 21.74 -0.64 3.67
N ALA A 94 21.23 -0.04 2.60
CA ALA A 94 21.45 -0.51 1.23
C ALA A 94 22.84 -0.09 0.73
N LYS A 95 23.61 -1.06 0.23
CA LYS A 95 24.99 -0.86 -0.24
C LYS A 95 25.16 -1.04 -1.75
N ASP A 96 24.13 -1.58 -2.40
CA ASP A 96 24.08 -1.87 -3.83
C ASP A 96 22.63 -1.90 -4.34
N LEU A 97 22.46 -2.05 -5.65
CA LEU A 97 21.14 -2.09 -6.27
C LEU A 97 20.30 -3.27 -5.78
N ALA A 98 20.91 -4.43 -5.52
CA ALA A 98 20.19 -5.63 -5.09
C ALA A 98 19.60 -5.45 -3.68
N SER A 99 20.38 -4.91 -2.75
CA SER A 99 19.93 -4.58 -1.39
C SER A 99 18.83 -3.52 -1.42
N PHE A 100 18.96 -2.48 -2.25
CA PHE A 100 17.90 -1.50 -2.46
C PHE A 100 16.59 -2.13 -2.96
N GLN A 101 16.67 -3.00 -3.98
CA GLN A 101 15.50 -3.70 -4.53
C GLN A 101 14.82 -4.61 -3.49
N SER A 102 15.57 -5.14 -2.52
CA SER A 102 15.05 -6.02 -1.49
C SER A 102 14.35 -5.30 -0.32
N ILE A 103 14.42 -3.96 -0.23
CA ILE A 103 13.90 -3.19 0.92
C ILE A 103 12.44 -3.54 1.21
N PHE A 104 11.58 -3.50 0.20
CA PHE A 104 10.15 -3.82 0.35
C PHE A 104 9.92 -5.25 0.84
N GLN A 105 10.70 -6.22 0.37
CA GLN A 105 10.54 -7.61 0.77
C GLN A 105 11.05 -7.88 2.18
N LYS A 106 12.08 -7.14 2.61
CA LYS A 106 12.75 -7.36 3.89
C LYS A 106 12.07 -6.62 5.04
N TYR A 107 11.59 -5.41 4.79
CA TYR A 107 11.06 -4.51 5.82
C TYR A 107 9.57 -4.23 5.65
N GLY A 108 8.99 -4.51 4.48
CA GLY A 108 7.57 -4.32 4.22
C GLY A 108 6.72 -5.52 4.64
N GLU A 109 5.41 -5.27 4.66
CA GLU A 109 4.37 -6.27 4.85
C GLU A 109 3.72 -6.60 3.50
N LYS A 110 3.55 -7.89 3.22
CA LYS A 110 2.94 -8.38 1.99
C LYS A 110 1.44 -8.65 2.18
N ILE A 111 0.59 -7.99 1.41
CA ILE A 111 -0.84 -8.30 1.29
C ILE A 111 -1.07 -9.14 0.03
N ILE A 112 -1.66 -10.32 0.19
CA ILE A 112 -1.90 -11.26 -0.92
C ILE A 112 -3.32 -11.08 -1.46
N ASN A 113 -3.43 -10.92 -2.78
CA ASN A 113 -4.72 -10.95 -3.48
C ASN A 113 -5.03 -12.37 -3.96
N GLU A 114 -5.71 -13.15 -3.12
CA GLU A 114 -6.06 -14.53 -3.46
C GLU A 114 -6.93 -14.66 -4.74
N ALA A 115 -7.77 -13.65 -5.02
CA ALA A 115 -8.66 -13.66 -6.17
C ALA A 115 -7.88 -13.61 -7.51
N ALA A 116 -6.80 -12.83 -7.56
CA ALA A 116 -5.93 -12.76 -8.74
C ALA A 116 -5.12 -14.05 -8.95
N GLN A 117 -4.72 -14.72 -7.87
CA GLN A 117 -3.96 -15.98 -7.97
C GLN A 117 -4.81 -17.14 -8.52
N LYS A 118 -6.08 -17.26 -8.09
CA LYS A 118 -6.99 -18.32 -8.57
C LYS A 118 -7.28 -18.22 -10.06
N LYS A 119 -7.37 -17.01 -10.63
CA LYS A 119 -7.57 -16.81 -12.07
C LYS A 119 -6.43 -17.38 -12.91
N LYS A 120 -5.16 -17.25 -12.49
CA LYS A 120 -4.01 -17.81 -13.23
C LYS A 120 -4.01 -19.36 -13.25
N GLY A 121 -4.48 -20.01 -12.20
CA GLY A 121 -4.47 -21.48 -12.09
C GLY A 121 -5.48 -22.22 -12.98
N LEU A 122 -6.56 -21.56 -13.40
CA LEU A 122 -7.61 -22.17 -14.22
C LEU A 122 -7.31 -22.10 -15.73
N PHE A 123 -6.67 -21.03 -16.21
CA PHE A 123 -6.31 -20.91 -17.62
C PHE A 123 -5.11 -21.78 -18.03
N GLY A 124 -4.23 -22.14 -17.09
CA GLY A 124 -3.07 -23.01 -17.37
C GLY A 124 -3.42 -24.48 -17.66
N LYS A 125 -4.65 -24.93 -17.34
CA LYS A 125 -5.09 -26.32 -17.56
C LYS A 125 -5.79 -26.58 -18.89
N LEU A 126 -6.12 -25.54 -19.64
CA LEU A 126 -6.86 -25.66 -20.92
C LEU A 126 -5.96 -25.57 -22.16
N PHE A 127 -4.66 -25.33 -21.96
CA PHE A 127 -3.65 -25.24 -23.03
C PHE A 127 -2.41 -26.12 -22.75
N SER A 128 -2.56 -27.16 -21.91
CA SER A 128 -1.56 -28.21 -21.66
C SER A 128 -2.08 -29.55 -22.15
#